data_AF-A0A958C7I4-F1
#
_entry.id   AF-A0A958C7I4-F1
#
_cell.length_a   1.000
_cell.length_b   1.000
_cell.length_c   1.000
_cell.angle_alpha   90.00
_cell.angle_beta   90.00
_cell.angle_gamma   90.00
#
_symmetry.space_group_name_H-M   'P 1'
#
loop_
_entity.id
_entity.type
_entity.pdbx_description
1 polymer ?
#
loop_
_entity_poly.entity_id
_entity_poly.type
_entity_poly.pdbx_seq_one_letter_code
_entity_poly.pdbx_strand_id
1 'polypeptide(L)'
;MAKVSVTWQREDLLLEAENDTGNKIMLDSSASGVGKNRGARPLQLLLMGLAGCTSMDVISILKKMREPLEDFHVNVTAAQATEHPHVYTE
;
A
#
# COMPACT_ATOMS: atom_id res chain seq x y z
N MET A 1 14.81 14.93 -0.69
CA MET A 1 13.45 14.88 -1.26
C MET A 1 13.16 13.43 -1.60
N ALA A 2 12.01 12.90 -1.20
CA ALA A 2 11.61 11.55 -1.63
C ALA A 2 11.35 11.57 -3.14
N LYS A 3 11.98 10.65 -3.86
CA LYS A 3 11.77 10.48 -5.31
C LYS A 3 11.11 9.14 -5.55
N VAL A 4 9.99 9.16 -6.26
CA VAL A 4 9.28 7.98 -6.71
C VAL A 4 8.93 8.13 -8.18
N SER A 5 8.89 7.04 -8.92
CA SER A 5 8.44 7.00 -10.31
C SER A 5 7.42 5.88 -10.51
N VAL A 6 6.52 6.06 -11.47
CA VAL A 6 5.54 5.05 -11.85
C VAL A 6 5.64 4.84 -13.37
N THR A 7 5.79 3.59 -13.78
CA THR A 7 5.99 3.20 -15.19
C THR A 7 4.89 2.23 -15.61
N TRP A 8 4.20 2.53 -16.71
CA TRP A 8 3.26 1.61 -17.34
C TRP A 8 3.97 0.45 -18.02
N GLN A 9 3.52 -0.76 -17.75
CA GLN A 9 4.17 -2.00 -18.20
C GLN A 9 3.71 -2.47 -19.59
N ARG A 10 3.12 -1.57 -20.38
CA ARG A 10 2.61 -1.84 -21.74
C ARG A 10 1.49 -2.90 -21.78
N GLU A 11 0.82 -3.11 -20.66
CA GLU A 11 -0.25 -4.09 -20.53
C GLU A 11 -1.34 -3.59 -19.60
N ASP A 12 -2.53 -3.35 -20.16
CA ASP A 12 -3.72 -2.94 -19.41
C ASP A 12 -3.46 -1.80 -18.41
N LEU A 13 -3.88 -1.95 -17.15
CA LEU A 13 -3.61 -1.01 -16.06
C LEU A 13 -2.39 -1.39 -15.20
N LEU A 14 -1.51 -2.27 -15.69
CA LEU A 14 -0.34 -2.70 -14.94
C LEU A 14 0.71 -1.58 -14.87
N LEU A 15 1.05 -1.19 -13.65
CA LEU A 15 2.00 -0.15 -13.34
C LEU A 15 3.07 -0.71 -12.40
N GLU A 16 4.31 -0.28 -12.55
CA GLU A 16 5.40 -0.52 -11.61
C GLU A 16 5.77 0.80 -10.94
N ALA A 17 5.64 0.88 -9.63
CA ALA A 17 6.13 1.99 -8.83
C ALA A 17 7.52 1.67 -8.29
N GLU A 18 8.46 2.61 -8.39
CA GLU A 18 9.84 2.46 -7.92
C GLU A 18 10.22 3.64 -7.03
N ASN A 19 10.90 3.36 -5.91
CA ASN A 19 11.44 4.38 -5.02
C ASN A 19 12.91 4.71 -5.33
N ASP A 20 13.47 5.70 -4.64
CA ASP A 20 14.85 6.17 -4.81
C ASP A 20 15.95 5.14 -4.50
N THR A 21 15.59 4.03 -3.84
CA THR A 21 16.50 2.92 -3.53
C THR A 21 16.34 1.74 -4.50
N GLY A 22 15.51 1.87 -5.53
CA GLY A 22 15.28 0.84 -6.55
C GLY A 22 14.29 -0.27 -6.14
N ASN A 23 13.61 -0.11 -5.00
CA ASN A 23 12.56 -1.05 -4.60
C ASN A 23 11.30 -0.82 -5.43
N LYS A 24 10.72 -1.93 -5.90
CA LYS A 24 9.60 -1.92 -6.85
C LYS A 24 8.34 -2.53 -6.23
N ILE A 25 7.19 -1.95 -6.57
CA ILE A 25 5.87 -2.43 -6.19
C ILE A 25 4.98 -2.43 -7.43
N MET A 26 4.28 -3.54 -7.65
CA MET A 26 3.28 -3.63 -8.73
C MET A 26 1.95 -3.02 -8.29
N LEU A 27 1.38 -2.20 -9.16
CA LEU A 27 0.08 -1.60 -9.04
C LEU A 27 -0.82 -2.12 -10.17
N ASP A 28 -2.04 -2.53 -9.84
CA ASP A 28 -3.03 -3.01 -10.81
C ASP A 28 -4.46 -2.75 -10.31
N SER A 29 -5.45 -2.99 -11.16
CA SER A 29 -6.87 -2.94 -10.82
C SER A 29 -7.47 -4.36 -10.70
N SER A 30 -8.72 -4.41 -10.25
CA SER A 30 -9.50 -5.64 -10.15
C SER A 30 -9.73 -6.30 -11.50
N ALA A 31 -9.74 -7.64 -11.53
CA ALA A 31 -10.09 -8.44 -12.71
C ALA A 31 -11.53 -8.23 -13.22
N SER A 32 -12.41 -7.59 -12.44
CA SER A 32 -13.75 -7.19 -12.88
C SER A 32 -13.75 -5.95 -13.78
N GLY A 33 -12.62 -5.25 -13.89
CA GLY A 33 -12.43 -4.14 -14.82
C GLY A 33 -11.39 -4.50 -15.90
N VAL A 34 -10.59 -3.53 -16.31
CA VAL A 34 -9.46 -3.75 -17.23
C VAL A 34 -8.19 -4.25 -16.52
N GLY A 35 -8.20 -4.44 -15.19
CA GLY A 35 -7.04 -4.94 -14.45
C GLY A 35 -6.93 -6.47 -14.47
N LYS A 36 -5.81 -7.01 -13.97
CA LYS A 36 -5.57 -8.46 -13.88
C LYS A 36 -5.22 -8.94 -12.47
N ASN A 37 -5.45 -8.11 -11.43
CA ASN A 37 -5.07 -8.41 -10.03
C ASN A 37 -3.58 -8.78 -9.85
N ARG A 38 -2.67 -8.17 -10.62
CA ARG A 38 -1.22 -8.47 -10.57
C ARG A 38 -0.42 -7.56 -9.64
N GLY A 39 -1.11 -6.69 -8.91
CA GLY A 39 -0.52 -5.71 -8.02
C GLY A 39 -1.54 -5.17 -7.05
N ALA A 40 -1.07 -4.39 -6.08
CA ALA A 40 -1.94 -3.69 -5.16
C ALA A 40 -2.78 -2.65 -5.92
N ARG A 41 -4.02 -2.44 -5.49
CA ARG A 41 -4.78 -1.29 -5.97
C ARG A 41 -4.14 -0.02 -5.41
N PRO A 42 -3.99 1.09 -6.17
CA PRO A 42 -3.34 2.30 -5.67
C PRO A 42 -3.89 2.80 -4.34
N LEU A 43 -5.21 2.75 -4.15
CA LEU A 43 -5.83 3.14 -2.87
C LEU A 43 -5.49 2.17 -1.73
N GLN A 44 -5.48 0.86 -1.97
CA GLN A 44 -5.04 -0.11 -0.97
C GLN A 44 -3.57 0.09 -0.58
N LEU A 45 -2.72 0.50 -1.54
CA LEU A 45 -1.33 0.84 -1.24
C LEU A 45 -1.21 2.02 -0.28
N LEU A 46 -2.12 2.99 -0.35
CA LEU A 46 -2.18 4.08 0.64
C LEU A 46 -2.51 3.56 2.05
N LEU A 47 -3.48 2.64 2.19
CA LEU A 47 -3.80 2.02 3.48
C LEU A 47 -2.63 1.20 4.02
N MET A 48 -1.96 0.42 3.16
CA MET A 48 -0.77 -0.33 3.54
C MET A 48 0.37 0.60 3.99
N GLY A 49 0.57 1.74 3.30
CA GLY A 49 1.53 2.75 3.71
C GLY A 49 1.22 3.36 5.07
N LEU A 50 -0.05 3.69 5.33
CA LEU A 50 -0.51 4.20 6.62
C LEU A 50 -0.31 3.18 7.74
N ALA A 51 -0.78 1.94 7.52
CA ALA A 51 -0.62 0.82 8.45
C ALA A 51 0.86 0.54 8.74
N GLY A 52 1.71 0.55 7.71
CA GLY A 52 3.15 0.37 7.82
C GLY A 52 3.80 1.46 8.66
N CYS A 53 3.44 2.73 8.44
CA CYS A 53 3.98 3.86 9.19
C CYS A 53 3.72 3.71 10.70
N THR A 54 2.46 3.49 11.09
CA THR A 54 2.12 3.29 12.51
C THR A 54 2.73 2.02 13.10
N SER A 55 2.82 0.95 12.31
CA SER A 55 3.46 -0.31 12.73
C SER A 55 4.94 -0.10 13.07
N MET A 56 5.67 0.67 12.27
CA MET A 56 7.08 1.00 12.52
C MET A 56 7.25 1.72 13.86
N ASP A 57 6.36 2.67 14.18
CA ASP A 57 6.38 3.39 15.45
C ASP A 57 6.15 2.44 16.64
N VAL A 58 5.11 1.61 16.59
CA VAL A 58 4.78 0.66 17.66
C VAL A 58 5.92 -0.34 17.88
N ILE A 59 6.44 -0.94 16.81
CA ILE A 59 7.56 -1.87 16.88
C ILE A 59 8.80 -1.18 17.48
N SER A 60 9.08 0.06 17.09
CA SER A 60 10.19 0.86 17.63
C SER A 60 10.04 1.10 19.15
N ILE A 61 8.84 1.43 19.62
CA ILE A 61 8.54 1.63 21.04
C ILE A 61 8.72 0.34 21.83
N LEU A 62 8.14 -0.77 21.37
CA LEU A 62 8.24 -2.07 22.06
C LEU A 62 9.69 -2.55 22.16
N LYS A 63 10.48 -2.37 21.08
CA LYS A 63 11.93 -2.63 21.10
C LYS A 63 12.66 -1.77 22.14
N LYS A 64 12.33 -0.47 22.23
CA LYS A 64 12.92 0.43 23.22
C LYS A 64 12.56 0.03 24.66
N MET A 65 11.36 -0.51 24.86
CA MET A 65 10.89 -1.05 26.14
C MET A 65 11.47 -2.42 26.49
N ARG A 66 12.18 -3.07 25.55
CA ARG A 66 12.72 -4.43 25.68
C ARG A 66 11.63 -5.49 25.84
N GLU A 67 10.45 -5.24 25.27
CA GLU A 67 9.39 -6.24 25.20
C GLU A 67 9.76 -7.32 24.18
N PRO A 68 9.64 -8.62 24.52
CA PRO A 68 9.87 -9.69 23.58
C PRO A 68 8.75 -9.75 22.54
N LEU A 69 9.06 -9.41 21.28
CA LEU A 69 8.14 -9.59 20.14
C LEU A 69 8.32 -10.98 19.54
N GLU A 70 7.27 -11.79 19.58
CA GLU A 70 7.20 -13.06 18.84
C GLU A 70 6.46 -12.90 17.51
N ASP A 71 5.36 -12.14 17.51
CA ASP A 71 4.54 -11.87 16.33
C ASP A 71 3.83 -10.51 16.42
N PHE A 72 3.57 -9.89 15.27
CA PHE A 72 2.88 -8.61 15.18
C PHE A 72 2.19 -8.44 13.82
N HIS A 73 0.88 -8.21 13.87
CA HIS A 73 0.04 -8.01 12.69
C HIS A 73 -0.89 -6.82 12.90
N VAL A 74 -1.04 -6.01 11.85
CA VAL A 74 -2.01 -4.91 11.78
C VAL A 74 -2.92 -5.15 10.59
N ASN A 75 -4.22 -5.18 10.85
CA ASN A 75 -5.24 -5.24 9.83
C ASN A 75 -5.96 -3.89 9.76
N VAL A 76 -6.07 -3.34 8.55
CA VAL A 76 -6.80 -2.09 8.30
C VAL A 76 -7.92 -2.37 7.32
N THR A 77 -9.12 -1.91 7.68
CA THR A 77 -10.30 -1.93 6.81
C THR A 77 -10.74 -0.49 6.63
N ALA A 78 -11.14 -0.12 5.42
CA ALA A 78 -11.72 1.18 5.14
C ALA A 78 -12.88 1.03 4.15
N ALA A 79 -13.93 1.81 4.33
CA ALA A 79 -15.03 1.92 3.39
C ALA A 79 -14.69 2.92 2.28
N GLN A 80 -15.15 2.64 1.07
CA GLN A 80 -14.95 3.51 -0.09
C GLN A 80 -16.29 4.05 -0.61
N ALA A 81 -16.32 5.34 -0.95
CA ALA A 81 -17.48 5.96 -1.59
C ALA A 81 -17.85 5.25 -2.90
N THR A 82 -19.13 4.95 -3.07
CA THR A 82 -19.65 4.24 -4.25
C THR A 82 -19.67 5.10 -5.50
N GLU A 83 -19.75 6.43 -5.35
CA GLU A 83 -19.79 7.41 -6.43
C GLU A 83 -18.50 8.23 -6.50
N HIS A 84 -18.25 8.84 -7.65
CA HIS A 84 -17.12 9.76 -7.80
C HIS A 84 -17.29 11.01 -6.91
N PRO A 85 -16.22 11.48 -6.25
CA PRO A 85 -14.88 10.87 -6.18
C PRO A 85 -14.83 9.66 -5.23
N HIS A 86 -14.13 8.58 -5.63
CA HIS A 86 -14.02 7.34 -4.87
C HIS A 86 -13.08 7.44 -3.65
N VAL A 87 -13.54 8.24 -2.71
CA VAL A 87 -13.16 8.51 -1.31
C VAL A 87 -12.90 7.32 -0.42
N TYR A 88 -11.91 7.29 0.47
CA TYR A 88 -12.11 6.58 1.74
C TYR A 88 -13.05 7.39 2.64
N THR A 89 -14.04 6.75 3.25
CA THR A 89 -15.08 7.41 4.06
C THR A 89 -15.09 7.00 5.53
N GLU A 90 -14.67 5.76 5.81
CA GLU A 90 -14.57 5.16 7.15
C GLU A 90 -13.33 4.29 7.21
#